data_AF-A0ABD1JWL7-F1
#
_entry.id   AF-A0ABD1JWL7-F1
#
_cell.length_a   1.000
_cell.length_b   1.000
_cell.length_c   1.000
_cell.angle_alpha   90.00
_cell.angle_beta   90.00
_cell.angle_gamma   90.00
#
_symmetry.space_group_name_H-M   'P 1'
#
loop_
_entity.id
_entity.type
_entity.pdbx_description
1 polymer ?
#
loop_
_entity_poly.entity_id
_entity_poly.type
_entity_poly.pdbx_seq_one_letter_code
_entity_poly.pdbx_strand_id
1 'polypeptide(L)'
;MEVDESVEEEPVPSPVQPPMSRDRVPLQKSSVCSRSYFMVVMVFFHVYIINVIALLFYVHYSNGSSRKEFASSTQHQHRSFDRPVSHERFSRTMHLPRIEGIRVGHVQKVSLVPNKVHEMRTLSLKPLLFEIPGFLTDEECRVVIQLAQLKGLMESQVMVPEGQEELTEQLNLSPEEIFNLLDLNQDNQLQPQEILTHSRVRDGIWLTPENLREIYAGLHADSDGNGLLSLEEFRALSGDAFQSFLKRRGLKRSQLVRNSRHTWLYQGQGTHHVLQDLRKRVTLLTRLPSELVELSEPLQVVRYEQGGHYHGHHDSGPVYPETTCTHTRLATNSTSPFETSCRYITALFYLNSVEGGGETTFPVADNRTYEELSLIQNDVDLLDTRKNCDKGNLRVKPTKGTAVFWYNYLSDGQGWVGEQDEYSLHGGCVVTRGTKWVANNWINVDPDYQRQARYQELVSQQQQEAPGEPSKSSSSQHIDHHVEL
;
A
#
# COMPACT_ATOMS: atom_id res chain seq x y z
N MET A 1 46.66 35.39 -59.62
CA MET A 1 46.22 33.99 -59.76
C MET A 1 45.21 33.78 -58.65
N GLU A 2 44.10 34.50 -58.80
CA GLU A 2 42.80 34.02 -59.31
C GLU A 2 41.98 33.47 -58.16
N VAL A 3 41.07 34.35 -57.75
CA VAL A 3 40.00 34.19 -56.77
C VAL A 3 38.85 33.52 -57.53
N ASP A 4 38.32 32.42 -57.02
CA ASP A 4 37.12 31.79 -57.54
C ASP A 4 36.04 31.84 -56.45
N GLU A 5 35.07 32.73 -56.65
CA GLU A 5 33.88 32.93 -55.83
C GLU A 5 32.79 31.97 -56.30
N SER A 6 32.43 30.97 -55.49
CA SER A 6 31.24 30.14 -55.70
C SER A 6 30.10 30.63 -54.79
N VAL A 7 29.10 31.25 -55.41
CA VAL A 7 27.87 31.78 -54.81
C VAL A 7 26.91 30.63 -54.47
N GLU A 8 26.44 30.55 -53.23
CA GLU A 8 25.32 29.68 -52.81
C GLU A 8 23.99 30.43 -52.98
N GLU A 9 23.10 29.93 -53.83
CA GLU A 9 21.73 30.45 -54.03
C GLU A 9 20.74 29.78 -53.07
N GLU A 10 19.95 30.59 -52.34
CA GLU A 10 18.75 30.15 -51.62
C GLU A 10 17.59 29.83 -52.59
N PRO A 11 16.80 28.76 -52.36
CA PRO A 11 15.68 28.43 -53.25
C PRO A 11 14.40 29.20 -52.92
N VAL A 12 13.86 29.86 -53.95
CA VAL A 12 12.53 30.50 -54.03
C VAL A 12 11.41 29.44 -54.06
N PRO A 13 10.23 29.66 -53.43
CA PRO A 13 9.17 28.67 -53.35
C PRO A 13 8.37 28.51 -54.65
N SER A 14 8.04 27.26 -54.99
CA SER A 14 7.27 26.87 -56.19
C SER A 14 5.75 27.01 -56.02
N PRO A 15 4.99 27.22 -57.11
CA PRO A 15 3.61 27.67 -57.09
C PRO A 15 2.56 26.56 -56.81
N VAL A 16 1.47 26.99 -56.17
CA VAL A 16 0.28 26.21 -55.79
C VAL A 16 -0.48 25.71 -57.03
N GLN A 17 -0.72 24.40 -57.11
CA GLN A 17 -1.62 23.78 -58.11
C GLN A 17 -3.08 23.67 -57.60
N PRO A 18 -4.09 23.75 -58.50
CA PRO A 18 -5.51 23.75 -58.13
C PRO A 18 -6.04 22.34 -57.80
N PRO A 19 -7.15 22.22 -57.04
CA PRO A 19 -7.63 20.93 -56.55
C PRO A 19 -8.33 20.13 -57.65
N MET A 20 -7.89 18.88 -57.85
CA MET A 20 -8.54 17.92 -58.74
C MET A 20 -9.81 17.31 -58.12
N SER A 21 -10.72 16.97 -59.02
CA SER A 21 -12.06 16.43 -58.85
C SER A 21 -12.15 15.16 -58.00
N ARG A 22 -13.16 15.10 -57.12
CA ARG A 22 -13.55 13.92 -56.34
C ARG A 22 -14.09 12.82 -57.26
N ASP A 23 -13.26 11.80 -57.51
CA ASP A 23 -13.75 10.51 -58.00
C ASP A 23 -14.35 9.71 -56.83
N ARG A 24 -15.63 9.35 -56.98
CA ARG A 24 -16.37 8.51 -56.05
C ARG A 24 -15.90 7.06 -56.21
N VAL A 25 -15.20 6.55 -55.20
CA VAL A 25 -14.94 5.10 -55.04
C VAL A 25 -16.28 4.39 -54.79
N PRO A 26 -16.64 3.32 -55.51
CA PRO A 26 -17.83 2.54 -55.21
C PRO A 26 -17.60 1.73 -53.92
N LEU A 27 -18.31 2.08 -52.85
CA LEU A 27 -18.44 1.25 -51.66
C LEU A 27 -19.16 -0.06 -52.02
N GLN A 28 -18.40 -1.13 -52.22
CA GLN A 28 -18.94 -2.48 -52.16
C GLN A 28 -19.44 -2.74 -50.73
N LYS A 29 -20.77 -2.85 -50.56
CA LYS A 29 -21.37 -3.39 -49.34
C LYS A 29 -20.95 -4.84 -49.19
N SER A 30 -19.92 -5.09 -48.39
CA SER A 30 -19.58 -6.44 -47.93
C SER A 30 -20.58 -6.82 -46.83
N SER A 31 -21.60 -7.61 -47.18
CA SER A 31 -22.44 -8.31 -46.19
C SER A 31 -21.63 -9.46 -45.58
N VAL A 32 -20.73 -9.13 -44.66
CA VAL A 32 -20.00 -10.12 -43.86
C VAL A 32 -20.67 -10.17 -42.49
N CYS A 33 -21.83 -10.82 -42.42
CA CYS A 33 -22.32 -11.36 -41.16
C CYS A 33 -21.44 -12.57 -40.87
N SER A 34 -20.33 -12.34 -40.15
CA SER A 34 -19.40 -13.38 -39.71
C SER A 34 -20.20 -14.42 -38.93
N ARG A 35 -20.20 -15.69 -39.40
CA ARG A 35 -20.82 -16.83 -38.67
C ARG A 35 -20.35 -16.88 -37.22
N SER A 36 -19.15 -16.40 -36.93
CA SER A 36 -18.59 -16.31 -35.58
C SER A 36 -19.33 -15.30 -34.70
N TYR A 37 -19.74 -14.14 -35.24
CA TYR A 37 -20.51 -13.15 -34.49
C TYR A 37 -21.93 -13.65 -34.17
N PHE A 38 -22.57 -14.35 -35.11
CA PHE A 38 -23.88 -14.96 -34.87
C PHE A 38 -23.82 -16.06 -33.81
N MET A 39 -22.76 -16.88 -33.79
CA MET A 39 -22.56 -17.89 -32.75
C MET A 39 -22.37 -17.27 -31.37
N VAL A 40 -21.58 -16.20 -31.26
CA VAL A 40 -21.38 -15.48 -29.99
C VAL A 40 -22.70 -14.90 -29.48
N VAL A 41 -23.46 -14.22 -30.35
CA VAL A 41 -24.78 -13.66 -29.97
C VAL A 41 -25.77 -14.77 -29.58
N MET A 42 -25.77 -15.90 -30.27
CA MET A 42 -26.60 -17.06 -29.89
C MET A 42 -26.20 -17.63 -28.53
N VAL A 43 -24.91 -17.75 -28.21
CA VAL A 43 -24.47 -18.22 -26.88
C VAL A 43 -24.97 -17.28 -25.78
N PHE A 44 -24.79 -15.97 -25.94
CA PHE A 44 -25.31 -14.99 -24.98
C PHE A 44 -26.83 -15.04 -24.84
N PHE A 45 -27.55 -15.25 -25.94
CA PHE A 45 -29.01 -15.39 -25.93
C PHE A 45 -29.47 -16.65 -25.18
N HIS A 46 -28.79 -17.78 -25.35
CA HIS A 46 -29.11 -19.02 -24.62
C HIS A 46 -28.77 -18.91 -23.13
N VAL A 47 -27.63 -18.31 -22.77
CA VAL A 47 -27.26 -18.06 -21.36
C VAL A 47 -28.28 -17.14 -20.69
N TYR A 48 -28.74 -16.09 -21.39
CA TYR A 48 -29.76 -15.19 -20.88
C TYR A 48 -31.10 -15.91 -20.63
N ILE A 49 -31.56 -16.75 -21.58
CA ILE A 49 -32.80 -17.52 -21.41
C ILE A 49 -32.68 -18.50 -20.23
N ILE A 50 -31.56 -19.20 -20.09
CA ILE A 50 -31.33 -20.13 -18.98
C ILE A 50 -31.38 -19.39 -17.63
N ASN A 51 -30.75 -18.22 -17.52
CA ASN A 51 -30.79 -17.40 -16.30
C ASN A 51 -32.21 -16.90 -15.98
N VAL A 52 -32.99 -16.50 -16.99
CA VAL A 52 -34.40 -16.08 -16.79
C VAL A 52 -35.26 -17.27 -16.34
N ILE A 53 -35.09 -18.45 -16.92
CA ILE A 53 -35.82 -19.66 -16.52
C ILE A 53 -35.44 -20.06 -15.08
N ALA A 54 -34.15 -20.03 -14.74
CA ALA A 54 -33.68 -20.31 -13.38
C ALA A 54 -34.28 -19.34 -12.35
N LEU A 55 -34.39 -18.06 -12.69
CA LEU A 55 -35.02 -17.06 -11.82
C LEU A 55 -36.53 -17.32 -11.67
N LEU A 56 -37.22 -17.71 -12.75
CA LEU A 56 -38.64 -18.07 -12.68
C LEU A 56 -38.88 -19.33 -11.85
N PHE A 57 -38.01 -20.34 -11.94
CA PHE A 57 -38.06 -21.52 -11.08
C PHE A 57 -37.77 -21.18 -9.63
N TYR A 58 -36.79 -20.31 -9.36
CA TYR A 58 -36.49 -19.82 -8.01
C TYR A 58 -37.70 -19.12 -7.40
N VAL A 59 -38.34 -18.20 -8.13
CA VAL A 59 -39.56 -17.50 -7.70
C VAL A 59 -40.73 -18.47 -7.52
N HIS A 60 -40.88 -19.47 -8.39
CA HIS A 60 -41.92 -20.48 -8.26
C HIS A 60 -41.70 -21.37 -7.02
N TYR A 61 -40.46 -21.75 -6.74
CA TYR A 61 -40.11 -22.57 -5.59
C TYR A 61 -40.22 -21.80 -4.27
N SER A 62 -39.83 -20.52 -4.26
CA SER A 62 -39.95 -19.64 -3.11
C SER A 62 -41.40 -19.26 -2.80
N ASN A 63 -42.28 -19.15 -3.80
CA ASN A 63 -43.72 -18.93 -3.58
C ASN A 63 -44.53 -20.22 -3.39
N GLY A 64 -43.97 -21.40 -3.70
CA GLY A 64 -44.65 -22.70 -3.61
C GLY A 64 -44.69 -23.31 -2.21
N SER A 65 -43.97 -22.75 -1.23
CA SER A 65 -43.85 -23.30 0.14
C SER A 65 -44.65 -22.51 1.17
N SER A 66 -45.91 -22.19 0.85
CA SER A 66 -46.89 -21.66 1.82
C SER A 66 -48.28 -22.25 1.60
N ARG A 67 -48.47 -23.50 2.04
CA ARG A 67 -49.70 -24.06 2.66
C ARG A 67 -49.67 -25.60 2.68
N LYS A 68 -49.56 -26.18 3.89
CA LYS A 68 -50.52 -27.17 4.42
C LYS A 68 -50.19 -27.55 5.87
N GLU A 69 -51.27 -27.69 6.63
CA GLU A 69 -51.41 -27.79 8.08
C GLU A 69 -51.32 -29.22 8.66
N PHE A 70 -51.00 -29.27 9.97
CA PHE A 70 -51.51 -30.14 11.05
C PHE A 70 -51.17 -31.66 11.16
N ALA A 71 -50.46 -31.98 12.26
CA ALA A 71 -50.90 -32.79 13.43
C ALA A 71 -50.09 -34.07 13.79
N SER A 72 -49.79 -34.17 15.10
CA SER A 72 -49.47 -35.38 15.91
C SER A 72 -48.05 -35.97 15.75
N SER A 73 -47.24 -36.32 16.77
CA SER A 73 -47.37 -36.39 18.24
C SER A 73 -45.99 -36.66 18.90
N THR A 74 -45.91 -36.35 20.20
CA THR A 74 -45.10 -36.99 21.27
C THR A 74 -43.57 -36.84 21.33
N GLN A 75 -43.16 -36.03 22.33
CA GLN A 75 -42.15 -36.28 23.37
C GLN A 75 -40.82 -36.95 23.00
N HIS A 76 -39.71 -36.24 23.21
CA HIS A 76 -38.81 -36.49 24.35
C HIS A 76 -37.82 -35.33 24.58
N GLN A 77 -37.49 -35.13 25.84
CA GLN A 77 -36.73 -34.03 26.42
C GLN A 77 -35.25 -34.01 26.01
N HIS A 78 -34.72 -32.83 25.71
CA HIS A 78 -33.40 -32.41 26.22
C HIS A 78 -33.42 -30.90 26.43
N ARG A 79 -33.19 -30.47 27.68
CA ARG A 79 -33.01 -29.07 28.06
C ARG A 79 -31.63 -28.61 27.58
N SER A 80 -31.58 -27.76 26.55
CA SER A 80 -30.45 -26.86 26.30
C SER A 80 -30.89 -25.43 26.65
N PHE A 81 -30.10 -24.78 27.50
CA PHE A 81 -30.20 -23.36 27.81
C PHE A 81 -29.61 -22.57 26.65
N ASP A 82 -30.37 -22.38 25.57
CA ASP A 82 -30.02 -21.40 24.55
C ASP A 82 -30.85 -20.14 24.79
N ARG A 83 -30.26 -19.18 25.50
CA ARG A 83 -30.64 -17.77 25.34
C ARG A 83 -30.31 -17.41 23.88
N PRO A 84 -31.25 -16.89 23.08
CA PRO A 84 -30.87 -16.31 21.81
C PRO A 84 -29.98 -15.11 22.14
N VAL A 85 -28.69 -15.21 21.81
CA VAL A 85 -27.83 -14.03 21.69
C VAL A 85 -28.48 -13.22 20.58
N SER A 86 -29.14 -12.14 20.97
CA SER A 86 -29.58 -11.12 20.03
C SER A 86 -28.35 -10.71 19.24
N HIS A 87 -28.36 -10.96 17.93
CA HIS A 87 -27.57 -10.15 17.00
C HIS A 87 -28.10 -8.72 17.12
N GLU A 88 -27.66 -8.01 18.14
CA GLU A 88 -27.73 -6.56 18.14
C GLU A 88 -27.01 -6.13 16.87
N ARG A 89 -27.77 -5.63 15.90
CA ARG A 89 -27.21 -4.81 14.82
C ARG A 89 -26.56 -3.63 15.54
N PHE A 90 -25.26 -3.73 15.80
CA PHE A 90 -24.47 -2.61 16.28
C PHE A 90 -24.67 -1.47 15.29
N SER A 91 -25.42 -0.46 15.71
CA SER A 91 -25.58 0.77 14.95
C SER A 91 -24.24 1.46 14.97
N ARG A 92 -23.62 1.69 13.81
CA ARG A 92 -22.39 2.50 13.72
C ARG A 92 -22.71 3.89 14.24
N THR A 93 -22.16 4.23 15.41
CA THR A 93 -22.39 5.52 16.07
C THR A 93 -21.36 6.56 15.67
N MET A 94 -20.22 6.12 15.11
CA MET A 94 -19.09 6.96 14.75
C MET A 94 -18.80 6.92 13.24
N HIS A 95 -18.48 8.09 12.69
CA HIS A 95 -18.05 8.28 11.30
C HIS A 95 -16.68 8.94 11.28
N LEU A 96 -15.80 8.55 10.36
CA LEU A 96 -14.46 9.10 10.18
C LEU A 96 -14.53 10.36 9.31
N PRO A 97 -14.17 11.55 9.82
CA PRO A 97 -14.07 12.74 9.00
C PRO A 97 -13.01 12.57 7.92
N ARG A 98 -13.35 12.94 6.69
CA ARG A 98 -12.44 12.95 5.55
C ARG A 98 -12.40 14.34 4.93
N ILE A 99 -11.20 14.89 4.78
CA ILE A 99 -11.00 16.22 4.22
C ILE A 99 -11.30 16.18 2.72
N GLU A 100 -12.05 17.16 2.20
CA GLU A 100 -12.33 17.22 0.76
C GLU A 100 -11.13 17.78 -0.01
N GLY A 101 -10.70 17.08 -1.06
CA GLY A 101 -9.61 17.52 -1.94
C GLY A 101 -9.99 18.65 -2.90
N ILE A 102 -11.28 18.72 -3.28
CA ILE A 102 -11.88 19.66 -4.25
C ILE A 102 -11.29 19.54 -5.66
N ARG A 103 -10.03 19.97 -5.86
CA ARG A 103 -9.26 19.80 -7.11
C ARG A 103 -7.77 19.98 -6.84
N VAL A 104 -6.93 19.44 -7.72
CA VAL A 104 -5.48 19.66 -7.69
C VAL A 104 -5.16 21.16 -7.70
N GLY A 105 -4.26 21.58 -6.81
CA GLY A 105 -3.86 22.96 -6.63
C GLY A 105 -4.81 23.83 -5.81
N HIS A 106 -5.97 23.30 -5.37
CA HIS A 106 -6.86 24.03 -4.46
C HIS A 106 -6.18 24.26 -3.11
N VAL A 107 -6.36 25.46 -2.55
CA VAL A 107 -5.76 25.86 -1.26
C VAL A 107 -6.86 26.16 -0.25
N GLN A 108 -6.82 25.47 0.89
CA GLN A 108 -7.71 25.62 2.02
C GLN A 108 -6.96 26.25 3.20
N LYS A 109 -7.62 27.14 3.94
CA LYS A 109 -7.06 27.74 5.15
C LYS A 109 -7.40 26.89 6.37
N VAL A 110 -6.40 26.47 7.12
CA VAL A 110 -6.56 25.64 8.33
C VAL A 110 -5.89 26.30 9.53
N SER A 111 -6.60 26.38 10.65
CA SER A 111 -6.08 26.95 11.90
C SER A 111 -5.67 25.83 12.84
N LEU A 112 -4.37 25.54 12.88
CA LEU A 112 -3.81 24.40 13.60
C LEU A 112 -3.05 24.79 14.88
N VAL A 113 -2.63 26.05 14.97
CA VAL A 113 -2.02 26.63 16.18
C VAL A 113 -2.65 28.01 16.43
N PRO A 114 -2.68 28.49 17.67
CA PRO A 114 -3.23 29.80 17.99
C PRO A 114 -2.59 30.91 17.15
N ASN A 115 -3.41 31.81 16.60
CA ASN A 115 -2.97 33.00 15.87
C ASN A 115 -2.15 32.76 14.59
N LYS A 116 -2.17 31.54 14.02
CA LYS A 116 -1.54 31.25 12.72
C LYS A 116 -2.45 30.40 11.86
N VAL A 117 -2.74 30.92 10.68
CA VAL A 117 -3.45 30.21 9.62
C VAL A 117 -2.41 29.54 8.71
N HIS A 118 -2.58 28.25 8.47
CA HIS A 118 -1.79 27.50 7.49
C HIS A 118 -2.58 27.37 6.19
N GLU A 119 -1.84 27.29 5.09
CA GLU A 119 -2.39 26.98 3.77
C GLU A 119 -2.15 25.51 3.48
N MET A 120 -3.23 24.79 3.25
CA MET A 120 -3.24 23.37 2.89
C MET A 120 -3.59 23.25 1.42
N ARG A 121 -2.66 22.74 0.61
CA ARG A 121 -2.80 22.59 -0.83
C ARG A 121 -3.09 21.16 -1.21
N THR A 122 -4.11 20.91 -2.01
CA THR A 122 -4.36 19.58 -2.60
C THR A 122 -3.33 19.31 -3.69
N LEU A 123 -2.59 18.21 -3.56
CA LEU A 123 -1.56 17.79 -4.53
C LEU A 123 -2.10 16.77 -5.54
N SER A 124 -2.93 15.85 -5.10
CA SER A 124 -3.64 14.88 -5.94
C SER A 124 -4.98 14.49 -5.34
N LEU A 125 -5.86 13.90 -6.16
CA LEU A 125 -7.13 13.32 -5.71
C LEU A 125 -7.07 11.79 -5.61
N LYS A 126 -6.14 11.15 -6.34
CA LYS A 126 -5.81 9.72 -6.27
C LYS A 126 -4.29 9.57 -6.12
N PRO A 127 -3.73 9.36 -4.92
CA PRO A 127 -4.45 9.29 -3.66
C PRO A 127 -4.90 10.69 -3.27
N LEU A 128 -5.81 10.76 -2.30
CA LEU A 128 -6.20 12.03 -1.72
C LEU A 128 -5.05 12.58 -0.86
N LEU A 129 -4.26 13.49 -1.43
CA LEU A 129 -2.96 13.94 -0.95
C LEU A 129 -2.92 15.47 -0.83
N PHE A 130 -2.28 15.94 0.23
CA PHE A 130 -2.18 17.36 0.52
C PHE A 130 -0.80 17.73 1.06
N GLU A 131 -0.46 19.00 0.92
CA GLU A 131 0.76 19.63 1.42
C GLU A 131 0.42 20.82 2.31
N ILE A 132 1.11 20.94 3.44
CA ILE A 132 0.98 22.05 4.38
C ILE A 132 2.38 22.60 4.68
N PRO A 133 2.82 23.67 4.00
CA PRO A 133 4.09 24.32 4.27
C PRO A 133 4.14 24.90 5.68
N GLY A 134 5.30 24.81 6.33
CA GLY A 134 5.53 25.39 7.66
C GLY A 134 4.59 24.84 8.74
N PHE A 135 4.14 23.59 8.59
CA PHE A 135 3.37 22.87 9.59
C PHE A 135 4.16 22.69 10.89
N LEU A 136 5.46 22.39 10.80
CA LEU A 136 6.40 22.44 11.91
C LEU A 136 7.26 23.70 11.80
N THR A 137 7.63 24.26 12.94
CA THR A 137 8.64 25.32 13.02
C THR A 137 10.05 24.75 12.91
N ASP A 138 10.98 25.64 12.58
CA ASP A 138 12.39 25.33 12.47
C ASP A 138 13.02 24.74 13.74
N GLU A 139 12.51 25.16 14.91
CA GLU A 139 12.91 24.68 16.22
C GLU A 139 12.30 23.32 16.54
N GLU A 140 11.00 23.14 16.28
CA GLU A 140 10.32 21.85 16.46
C GLU A 140 11.02 20.74 15.66
N CYS A 141 11.40 21.02 14.41
CA CYS A 141 12.17 20.08 13.60
C CYS A 141 13.51 19.69 14.24
N ARG A 142 14.25 20.65 14.82
CA ARG A 142 15.54 20.36 15.48
C ARG A 142 15.35 19.52 16.72
N VAL A 143 14.35 19.84 17.55
CA VAL A 143 14.02 19.10 18.76
C VAL A 143 13.68 17.64 18.43
N VAL A 144 12.84 17.40 17.43
CA VAL A 144 12.48 16.03 17.01
C VAL A 144 13.72 15.25 16.56
N ILE A 145 14.62 15.86 15.77
CA ILE A 145 15.88 15.23 15.35
C ILE A 145 16.77 14.93 16.56
N GLN A 146 16.94 15.86 17.48
CA GLN A 146 17.77 15.68 18.67
C GLN A 146 17.25 14.56 19.58
N LEU A 147 15.94 14.52 19.82
CA LEU A 147 15.32 13.45 20.61
C LEU A 147 15.52 12.08 19.96
N ALA A 148 15.40 11.99 18.62
CA ALA A 148 15.68 10.77 17.88
C ALA A 148 17.16 10.34 17.98
N GLN A 149 18.09 11.29 17.88
CA GLN A 149 19.52 11.03 18.04
C GLN A 149 19.87 10.56 19.46
N LEU A 150 19.30 11.19 20.49
CA LEU A 150 19.50 10.82 21.89
C LEU A 150 18.97 9.43 22.21
N LYS A 151 17.82 9.06 21.63
CA LYS A 151 17.26 7.71 21.77
C LYS A 151 18.12 6.65 21.05
N GLY A 152 18.81 7.04 19.99
CA GLY A 152 19.57 6.15 19.12
C GLY A 152 18.71 5.61 17.98
N LEU A 153 19.33 5.51 16.80
CA LEU A 153 18.69 4.99 15.60
C LEU A 153 19.17 3.57 15.30
N MET A 154 18.23 2.70 14.94
CA MET A 154 18.47 1.35 14.44
C MET A 154 18.29 1.29 12.92
N GLU A 155 18.77 0.22 12.29
CA GLU A 155 18.50 -0.01 10.87
C GLU A 155 17.00 -0.21 10.63
N SER A 156 16.45 0.43 9.60
CA SER A 156 15.02 0.35 9.30
C SER A 156 14.56 -0.95 8.70
N GLN A 157 15.50 -1.77 8.27
CA GLN A 157 15.21 -3.10 7.80
C GLN A 157 16.35 -3.99 8.25
N VAL A 158 16.01 -5.00 9.04
CA VAL A 158 16.93 -6.07 9.40
C VAL A 158 16.62 -7.22 8.48
N MET A 159 17.66 -7.89 7.97
CA MET A 159 17.50 -9.15 7.24
C MET A 159 16.67 -10.10 8.10
N VAL A 160 15.62 -10.70 7.52
CA VAL A 160 14.78 -11.69 8.20
C VAL A 160 15.70 -12.75 8.84
N PRO A 161 15.70 -12.91 10.18
CA PRO A 161 16.46 -13.96 10.84
C PRO A 161 15.95 -15.33 10.39
N GLU A 162 16.83 -16.33 10.39
CA GLU A 162 16.44 -17.74 10.18
C GLU A 162 15.25 -18.11 11.08
N GLY A 163 14.14 -18.58 10.48
CA GLY A 163 13.00 -19.15 11.22
C GLY A 163 11.77 -18.26 11.42
N GLN A 164 11.65 -17.11 10.75
CA GLN A 164 10.32 -16.54 10.52
C GLN A 164 9.62 -17.39 9.45
N GLU A 165 8.70 -18.24 9.91
CA GLU A 165 7.87 -19.15 9.10
C GLU A 165 7.41 -18.45 7.82
N GLU A 166 7.88 -18.94 6.67
CA GLU A 166 7.39 -18.46 5.38
C GLU A 166 5.86 -18.71 5.35
N LEU A 167 5.09 -17.73 4.86
CA LEU A 167 3.67 -17.95 4.55
C LEU A 167 3.47 -19.22 3.70
N THR A 168 4.48 -19.60 2.89
CA THR A 168 4.57 -20.83 2.13
C THR A 168 4.54 -22.10 2.98
N GLU A 169 5.21 -22.13 4.13
CA GLU A 169 5.15 -23.24 5.10
C GLU A 169 3.81 -23.26 5.83
N GLN A 170 3.22 -22.09 6.08
CA GLN A 170 1.88 -21.98 6.67
C GLN A 170 0.77 -22.38 5.68
N LEU A 171 0.98 -22.16 4.37
CA LEU A 171 0.05 -22.47 3.29
C LEU A 171 0.30 -23.84 2.63
N ASN A 172 1.40 -24.53 2.97
CA ASN A 172 1.81 -25.83 2.42
C ASN A 172 1.77 -25.91 0.88
N LEU A 173 2.19 -24.84 0.19
CA LEU A 173 2.19 -24.81 -1.28
C LEU A 173 3.32 -25.66 -1.87
N SER A 174 3.00 -26.47 -2.86
CA SER A 174 3.96 -27.22 -3.66
C SER A 174 4.75 -26.31 -4.60
N PRO A 175 5.97 -26.72 -5.04
CA PRO A 175 6.73 -25.97 -6.05
C PRO A 175 5.96 -25.73 -7.36
N GLU A 176 5.05 -26.64 -7.72
CA GLU A 176 4.20 -26.52 -8.91
C GLU A 176 3.16 -25.42 -8.76
N GLU A 177 2.55 -25.30 -7.58
CA GLU A 177 1.59 -24.24 -7.29
C GLU A 177 2.27 -22.87 -7.29
N ILE A 178 3.47 -22.77 -6.71
CA ILE A 178 4.27 -21.53 -6.75
C ILE A 178 4.64 -21.18 -8.19
N PHE A 179 5.08 -22.15 -8.98
CA PHE A 179 5.41 -21.95 -10.39
C PHE A 179 4.20 -21.41 -11.16
N ASN A 180 3.03 -22.04 -11.02
CA ASN A 180 1.81 -21.62 -11.70
C ASN A 180 1.29 -20.25 -11.24
N LEU A 181 1.58 -19.85 -10.00
CA LEU A 181 1.25 -18.51 -9.50
C LEU A 181 2.16 -17.43 -10.11
N LEU A 182 3.42 -17.78 -10.38
CA LEU A 182 4.38 -16.88 -11.00
C LEU A 182 4.21 -16.80 -12.52
N ASP A 183 3.81 -17.89 -13.18
CA ASP A 183 3.60 -17.98 -14.64
C ASP A 183 2.30 -17.26 -15.05
N LEU A 184 2.42 -15.95 -15.30
CA LEU A 184 1.30 -15.06 -15.58
C LEU A 184 0.71 -15.29 -16.96
N ASN A 185 1.55 -15.63 -17.94
CA ASN A 185 1.12 -15.85 -19.32
C ASN A 185 0.77 -17.33 -19.61
N GLN A 186 1.00 -18.22 -18.64
CA GLN A 186 0.70 -19.66 -18.67
C GLN A 186 1.41 -20.40 -19.81
N ASP A 187 2.65 -20.00 -20.12
CA ASP A 187 3.45 -20.63 -21.17
C ASP A 187 4.39 -21.74 -20.67
N ASN A 188 4.34 -22.05 -19.36
CA ASN A 188 5.19 -22.99 -18.65
C ASN A 188 6.68 -22.62 -18.64
N GLN A 189 7.01 -21.34 -18.83
CA GLN A 189 8.36 -20.82 -18.75
C GLN A 189 8.37 -19.52 -17.96
N LEU A 190 8.94 -19.54 -16.75
CA LEU A 190 9.01 -18.32 -15.95
C LEU A 190 10.01 -17.34 -16.55
N GLN A 191 9.49 -16.21 -17.01
CA GLN A 191 10.33 -15.13 -17.49
C GLN A 191 10.81 -14.28 -16.31
N PRO A 192 11.97 -13.61 -16.43
CA PRO A 192 12.48 -12.73 -15.37
C PRO A 192 11.46 -11.67 -14.92
N GLN A 193 10.65 -11.17 -15.86
CA GLN A 193 9.64 -10.16 -15.59
C GLN A 193 8.50 -10.67 -14.70
N GLU A 194 8.11 -11.93 -14.86
CA GLU A 194 7.05 -12.57 -14.08
C GLU A 194 7.50 -12.78 -12.63
N ILE A 195 8.73 -13.28 -12.45
CA ILE A 195 9.34 -13.44 -11.13
C ILE A 195 9.54 -12.08 -10.47
N LEU A 196 10.00 -11.08 -11.23
CA LEU A 196 10.07 -9.72 -10.77
C LEU A 196 8.71 -9.10 -10.52
N THR A 197 7.57 -9.61 -10.96
CA THR A 197 6.27 -8.98 -10.64
C THR A 197 5.82 -9.39 -9.24
N HIS A 198 5.93 -10.69 -8.92
CA HIS A 198 5.45 -11.24 -7.66
C HIS A 198 6.50 -11.39 -6.55
N SER A 199 7.80 -11.30 -6.86
CA SER A 199 8.90 -11.59 -5.91
C SER A 199 9.75 -10.37 -5.52
N ARG A 200 9.31 -9.13 -5.82
CA ARG A 200 10.14 -7.91 -5.64
C ARG A 200 10.56 -7.63 -4.22
N VAL A 201 9.73 -8.06 -3.28
CA VAL A 201 9.95 -7.91 -1.85
C VAL A 201 9.97 -9.32 -1.28
N ARG A 202 11.06 -10.05 -1.54
CA ARG A 202 11.33 -11.31 -0.84
C ARG A 202 12.29 -11.01 0.29
N ASP A 203 11.84 -11.18 1.53
CA ASP A 203 12.63 -10.97 2.75
C ASP A 203 13.28 -9.57 2.84
N GLY A 204 12.63 -8.59 2.21
CA GLY A 204 13.08 -7.21 2.14
C GLY A 204 14.23 -6.92 1.15
N ILE A 205 14.53 -7.82 0.23
CA ILE A 205 15.52 -7.59 -0.84
C ILE A 205 14.81 -7.08 -2.09
N TRP A 206 15.35 -6.04 -2.71
CA TRP A 206 14.87 -5.49 -3.98
C TRP A 206 15.48 -6.27 -5.15
N LEU A 207 14.67 -7.09 -5.81
CA LEU A 207 15.09 -7.80 -7.01
C LEU A 207 15.10 -6.86 -8.23
N THR A 208 16.19 -6.91 -8.98
CA THR A 208 16.35 -6.22 -10.27
C THR A 208 16.70 -7.25 -11.34
N PRO A 209 16.49 -6.97 -12.64
CA PRO A 209 16.90 -7.87 -13.71
C PRO A 209 18.39 -8.25 -13.61
N GLU A 210 19.24 -7.30 -13.22
CA GLU A 210 20.68 -7.54 -13.02
C GLU A 210 20.95 -8.50 -11.86
N ASN A 211 20.39 -8.22 -10.68
CA ASN A 211 20.59 -9.08 -9.50
C ASN A 211 19.99 -10.47 -9.72
N LEU A 212 18.84 -10.57 -10.41
CA LEU A 212 18.19 -11.85 -10.67
C LEU A 212 19.04 -12.74 -11.57
N ARG A 213 19.62 -12.20 -12.64
CA ARG A 213 20.57 -12.94 -13.49
C ARG A 213 21.80 -13.39 -12.72
N GLU A 214 22.33 -12.54 -11.83
CA GLU A 214 23.46 -12.92 -10.98
C GLU A 214 23.10 -14.06 -10.02
N ILE A 215 21.88 -14.07 -9.48
CA ILE A 215 21.39 -15.16 -8.63
C ILE A 215 21.24 -16.44 -9.43
N TYR A 216 20.65 -16.39 -10.64
CA TYR A 216 20.50 -17.57 -11.50
C TYR A 216 21.84 -18.17 -11.87
N ALA A 217 22.80 -17.34 -12.28
CA ALA A 217 24.15 -17.79 -12.61
C ALA A 217 24.85 -18.40 -11.38
N GLY A 218 24.66 -17.83 -10.19
CA GLY A 218 25.28 -18.31 -8.96
C GLY A 218 24.63 -19.57 -8.38
N LEU A 219 23.35 -19.79 -8.66
CA LEU A 219 22.61 -21.00 -8.29
C LEU A 219 22.63 -22.10 -9.35
N HIS A 220 23.16 -21.80 -10.55
CA HIS A 220 23.01 -22.64 -11.73
C HIS A 220 21.53 -23.00 -11.98
N ALA A 221 20.66 -22.01 -11.79
CA ALA A 221 19.21 -22.17 -11.87
C ALA A 221 18.71 -22.43 -13.29
N ASP A 222 19.29 -21.72 -14.25
CA ASP A 222 19.05 -21.86 -15.69
C ASP A 222 20.15 -22.77 -16.26
N SER A 223 19.84 -24.06 -16.40
CA SER A 223 20.79 -25.10 -16.78
C SER A 223 21.02 -25.15 -18.29
N ASP A 224 20.01 -24.80 -19.07
CA ASP A 224 20.10 -24.78 -20.53
C ASP A 224 20.58 -23.42 -21.10
N GLY A 225 20.62 -22.38 -20.26
CA GLY A 225 21.15 -21.06 -20.56
C GLY A 225 20.24 -20.22 -21.45
N ASN A 226 18.94 -20.53 -21.49
CA ASN A 226 17.97 -19.85 -22.35
C ASN A 226 17.43 -18.53 -21.74
N GLY A 227 17.77 -18.22 -20.48
CA GLY A 227 17.36 -17.02 -19.76
C GLY A 227 15.98 -17.09 -19.11
N LEU A 228 15.33 -18.25 -19.16
CA LEU A 228 14.01 -18.56 -18.63
C LEU A 228 14.15 -19.70 -17.62
N LEU A 229 13.16 -19.86 -16.73
CA LEU A 229 13.12 -21.01 -15.82
C LEU A 229 11.97 -21.93 -16.19
N SER A 230 12.30 -23.13 -16.66
CA SER A 230 11.33 -24.21 -16.82
C SER A 230 10.87 -24.76 -15.47
N LEU A 231 9.74 -25.48 -15.45
CA LEU A 231 9.26 -26.15 -14.23
C LEU A 231 10.27 -27.15 -13.67
N GLU A 232 11.04 -27.83 -14.52
CA GLU A 232 12.06 -28.79 -14.11
C GLU A 232 13.23 -28.11 -13.40
N GLU A 233 13.71 -27.01 -13.95
CA GLU A 233 14.74 -26.16 -13.36
C GLU A 233 14.27 -25.54 -12.04
N PHE A 234 13.03 -25.05 -12.01
CA PHE A 234 12.43 -24.49 -10.81
C PHE A 234 12.33 -25.53 -9.68
N ARG A 235 11.94 -26.76 -9.98
CA ARG A 235 11.90 -27.88 -9.00
C ARG A 235 13.29 -28.28 -8.50
N ALA A 236 14.33 -28.09 -9.31
CA ALA A 236 15.70 -28.40 -8.92
C ALA A 236 16.27 -27.41 -7.88
N LEU A 237 15.67 -26.23 -7.75
CA LEU A 237 16.03 -25.24 -6.74
C LEU A 237 15.43 -25.62 -5.38
N SER A 238 16.22 -25.56 -4.32
CA SER A 238 15.67 -25.63 -2.97
C SER A 238 14.87 -24.35 -2.68
N GLY A 239 13.79 -24.46 -1.90
CA GLY A 239 12.93 -23.30 -1.58
C GLY A 239 13.70 -22.14 -0.93
N ASP A 240 14.77 -22.46 -0.19
CA ASP A 240 15.68 -21.53 0.47
C ASP A 240 16.91 -21.14 -0.35
N ALA A 241 17.12 -21.72 -1.55
CA ALA A 241 18.35 -21.54 -2.35
C ALA A 241 18.68 -20.05 -2.58
N PHE A 242 17.64 -19.27 -2.89
CA PHE A 242 17.74 -17.83 -3.08
C PHE A 242 18.23 -17.11 -1.81
N GLN A 243 17.59 -17.34 -0.65
CA GLN A 243 18.01 -16.74 0.61
C GLN A 243 19.44 -17.16 0.98
N SER A 244 19.74 -18.46 0.86
CA SER A 244 21.04 -19.04 1.14
C SER A 244 22.15 -18.42 0.28
N PHE A 245 21.89 -18.17 -1.01
CA PHE A 245 22.84 -17.49 -1.89
C PHE A 245 23.08 -16.03 -1.49
N LEU A 246 22.01 -15.30 -1.20
CA LEU A 246 22.08 -13.88 -0.85
C LEU A 246 22.81 -13.67 0.48
N LYS A 247 22.59 -14.54 1.47
CA LYS A 247 23.34 -14.55 2.74
C LYS A 247 24.84 -14.77 2.52
N ARG A 248 25.24 -15.76 1.70
CA ARG A 248 26.67 -16.05 1.43
C ARG A 248 27.38 -14.92 0.71
N ARG A 249 26.69 -14.25 -0.21
CA ARG A 249 27.28 -13.18 -1.03
C ARG A 249 27.50 -11.88 -0.24
N GLY A 250 26.71 -11.64 0.80
CA GLY A 250 26.68 -10.38 1.52
C GLY A 250 25.96 -9.30 0.71
N LEU A 251 24.82 -8.84 1.21
CA LEU A 251 23.99 -7.88 0.52
C LEU A 251 24.52 -6.45 0.69
N LYS A 252 24.52 -5.70 -0.41
CA LYS A 252 24.79 -4.26 -0.34
C LYS A 252 23.52 -3.56 0.15
N ARG A 253 23.67 -2.56 1.02
CA ARG A 253 22.55 -1.72 1.49
C ARG A 253 21.73 -1.10 0.36
N SER A 254 22.35 -0.90 -0.81
CA SER A 254 21.69 -0.42 -2.01
C SER A 254 20.70 -1.39 -2.66
N GLN A 255 20.69 -2.66 -2.25
CA GLN A 255 19.83 -3.73 -2.75
C GLN A 255 18.66 -4.04 -1.80
N LEU A 256 18.55 -3.33 -0.67
CA LEU A 256 17.43 -3.47 0.26
C LEU A 256 16.23 -2.69 -0.24
N VAL A 257 15.01 -3.18 0.03
CA VAL A 257 13.76 -2.47 -0.25
C VAL A 257 13.75 -1.10 0.46
N ARG A 258 14.22 -1.08 1.72
CA ARG A 258 14.36 0.12 2.53
C ARG A 258 15.80 0.26 3.04
N ASN A 259 16.47 1.33 2.64
CA ASN A 259 17.80 1.71 3.14
C ASN A 259 17.73 3.03 3.91
N SER A 260 17.43 2.91 5.21
CA SER A 260 17.39 4.02 6.16
C SER A 260 17.66 3.54 7.57
N ARG A 261 17.84 4.49 8.49
CA ARG A 261 17.82 4.25 9.93
C ARG A 261 16.62 4.94 10.56
N HIS A 262 16.04 4.37 11.60
CA HIS A 262 14.90 4.96 12.27
C HIS A 262 14.91 4.75 13.79
N THR A 263 14.03 5.47 14.47
CA THR A 263 13.67 5.26 15.86
C THR A 263 12.23 5.73 16.09
N TRP A 264 11.68 5.44 17.26
CA TRP A 264 10.30 5.74 17.60
C TRP A 264 10.22 6.69 18.79
N LEU A 265 9.45 7.77 18.70
CA LEU A 265 9.24 8.75 19.76
C LEU A 265 7.79 8.70 20.24
N TYR A 266 7.61 8.38 21.51
CA TYR A 266 6.30 8.43 22.16
C TYR A 266 5.81 9.88 22.27
N GLN A 267 4.51 10.12 22.09
CA GLN A 267 3.91 11.47 22.09
C GLN A 267 2.88 11.71 23.20
N GLY A 268 2.72 10.75 24.13
CA GLY A 268 1.75 10.86 25.23
C GLY A 268 2.25 11.64 26.43
N GLN A 269 1.58 11.42 27.57
CA GLN A 269 1.88 12.14 28.82
C GLN A 269 3.32 11.87 29.28
N GLY A 270 3.99 12.91 29.81
CA GLY A 270 5.38 12.81 30.29
C GLY A 270 6.45 12.99 29.21
N THR A 271 6.06 13.18 27.95
CA THR A 271 6.99 13.44 26.84
C THR A 271 7.28 14.93 26.66
N HIS A 272 8.25 15.27 25.80
CA HIS A 272 8.58 16.65 25.49
C HIS A 272 7.40 17.40 24.84
N HIS A 273 7.14 18.64 25.25
CA HIS A 273 5.97 19.42 24.81
C HIS A 273 5.81 19.51 23.28
N VAL A 274 6.90 19.64 22.53
CA VAL A 274 6.89 19.61 21.04
C VAL A 274 6.22 18.35 20.48
N LEU A 275 6.44 17.18 21.08
CA LEU A 275 5.85 15.92 20.63
C LEU A 275 4.34 15.88 20.93
N GLN A 276 3.94 16.39 22.09
CA GLN A 276 2.53 16.49 22.49
C GLN A 276 1.78 17.50 21.61
N ASP A 277 2.38 18.65 21.32
CA ASP A 277 1.79 19.70 20.49
C ASP A 277 1.70 19.26 19.03
N LEU A 278 2.69 18.50 18.53
CA LEU A 278 2.60 17.84 17.23
C LEU A 278 1.41 16.88 17.16
N ARG A 279 1.22 16.03 18.18
CA ARG A 279 0.06 15.12 18.26
C ARG A 279 -1.26 15.89 18.21
N LYS A 280 -1.41 16.92 19.06
CA LYS A 280 -2.61 17.79 19.07
C LYS A 280 -2.85 18.45 17.71
N ARG A 281 -1.80 18.92 17.05
CA ARG A 281 -1.87 19.54 15.72
C ARG A 281 -2.37 18.56 14.66
N VAL A 282 -1.91 17.30 14.72
CA VAL A 282 -2.40 16.22 13.86
C VAL A 282 -3.87 15.91 14.15
N THR A 283 -4.28 15.80 15.42
CA THR A 283 -5.69 15.61 15.80
C THR A 283 -6.58 16.73 15.28
N LEU A 284 -6.16 17.99 15.40
CA LEU A 284 -6.89 19.15 14.87
C LEU A 284 -6.98 19.14 13.34
N LEU A 285 -5.90 18.73 12.66
CA LEU A 285 -5.87 18.64 11.20
C LEU A 285 -6.86 17.57 10.71
N THR A 286 -6.78 16.35 11.25
CA THR A 286 -7.57 15.21 10.76
C THR A 286 -9.01 15.25 11.25
N ARG A 287 -9.28 15.97 12.34
CA ARG A 287 -10.59 16.04 13.02
C ARG A 287 -11.09 14.68 13.51
N LEU A 288 -10.21 13.68 13.57
CA LEU A 288 -10.52 12.39 14.15
C LEU A 288 -10.64 12.53 15.67
N PRO A 289 -11.46 11.68 16.34
CA PRO A 289 -11.47 11.62 17.79
C PRO A 289 -10.07 11.39 18.36
N SER A 290 -9.78 12.05 19.47
CA SER A 290 -8.48 12.00 20.13
C SER A 290 -8.04 10.57 20.38
N GLU A 291 -8.96 9.71 20.80
CA GLU A 291 -8.70 8.32 21.17
C GLU A 291 -8.09 7.54 19.99
N LEU A 292 -8.55 7.77 18.76
CA LEU A 292 -7.96 7.12 17.58
C LEU A 292 -6.51 7.56 17.37
N VAL A 293 -6.26 8.87 17.44
CA VAL A 293 -4.92 9.44 17.21
C VAL A 293 -3.96 9.04 18.34
N GLU A 294 -4.45 8.94 19.57
CA GLU A 294 -3.63 8.61 20.76
C GLU A 294 -3.27 7.14 20.88
N LEU A 295 -4.15 6.24 20.38
CA LEU A 295 -3.93 4.80 20.33
C LEU A 295 -3.18 4.33 19.08
N SER A 296 -2.80 5.26 18.21
CA SER A 296 -2.02 4.96 17.01
C SER A 296 -0.54 4.76 17.32
N GLU A 297 0.21 4.29 16.32
CA GLU A 297 1.66 4.08 16.37
C GLU A 297 2.40 5.36 16.86
N PRO A 298 3.51 5.21 17.62
CA PRO A 298 4.33 6.34 18.00
C PRO A 298 4.96 7.02 16.77
N LEU A 299 5.40 8.27 16.93
CA LEU A 299 6.06 9.02 15.85
C LEU A 299 7.35 8.30 15.44
N GLN A 300 7.41 7.78 14.22
CA GLN A 300 8.66 7.25 13.68
C GLN A 300 9.49 8.40 13.11
N VAL A 301 10.78 8.42 13.43
CA VAL A 301 11.76 9.39 12.90
C VAL A 301 12.78 8.63 12.09
N VAL A 302 12.94 9.01 10.82
CA VAL A 302 13.75 8.30 9.83
C VAL A 302 14.86 9.20 9.31
N ARG A 303 16.06 8.64 9.22
CA ARG A 303 17.25 9.25 8.63
C ARG A 303 17.69 8.44 7.43
N TYR A 304 17.73 9.10 6.28
CA TYR A 304 18.36 8.59 5.06
C TYR A 304 19.71 9.29 4.89
N GLU A 305 20.77 8.49 4.85
CA GLU A 305 22.10 8.95 4.42
C GLU A 305 22.15 9.08 2.89
N GLN A 306 23.24 9.62 2.37
CA GLN A 306 23.50 9.63 0.94
C GLN A 306 23.43 8.19 0.38
N GLY A 307 22.64 7.96 -0.68
CA GLY A 307 22.33 6.64 -1.23
C GLY A 307 21.18 5.89 -0.54
N GLY A 308 20.65 6.43 0.56
CA GLY A 308 19.44 5.95 1.22
C GLY A 308 18.21 6.16 0.33
N HIS A 309 17.27 5.22 0.40
CA HIS A 309 16.07 5.17 -0.43
C HIS A 309 15.02 4.25 0.23
N TYR A 310 13.78 4.31 -0.26
CA TYR A 310 12.73 3.35 0.04
C TYR A 310 11.92 3.14 -1.25
N HIS A 311 11.92 1.91 -1.75
CA HIS A 311 11.20 1.52 -2.96
C HIS A 311 9.68 1.71 -2.82
N GLY A 312 8.96 1.70 -3.95
CA GLY A 312 7.51 1.92 -3.99
C GLY A 312 6.76 0.90 -3.13
N HIS A 313 5.91 1.37 -2.21
CA HIS A 313 5.12 0.55 -1.30
C HIS A 313 3.82 1.26 -0.89
N HIS A 314 2.92 0.50 -0.27
CA HIS A 314 1.77 1.02 0.46
C HIS A 314 2.06 0.95 1.97
N ASP A 315 1.52 1.90 2.73
CA ASP A 315 1.73 1.93 4.18
C ASP A 315 0.87 0.90 4.93
N SER A 316 -0.24 0.48 4.32
CA SER A 316 -1.18 -0.50 4.89
C SER A 316 -1.33 -1.70 3.97
N GLY A 317 -1.74 -2.85 4.49
CA GLY A 317 -2.07 -4.03 3.66
C GLY A 317 -3.48 -4.01 3.07
N PRO A 318 -3.80 -4.96 2.18
CA PRO A 318 -5.14 -5.15 1.64
C PRO A 318 -6.13 -5.56 2.75
N VAL A 319 -7.42 -5.27 2.53
CA VAL A 319 -8.49 -5.58 3.48
C VAL A 319 -9.27 -6.81 3.02
N TYR A 320 -9.13 -7.91 3.75
CA TYR A 320 -9.95 -9.11 3.63
C TYR A 320 -10.74 -9.33 4.92
N PRO A 321 -11.85 -10.09 4.91
CA PRO A 321 -12.63 -10.39 6.11
C PRO A 321 -11.80 -11.02 7.26
N GLU A 322 -10.78 -11.79 6.92
CA GLU A 322 -9.85 -12.47 7.82
C GLU A 322 -8.64 -11.62 8.24
N THR A 323 -8.44 -10.46 7.61
CA THR A 323 -7.35 -9.54 7.93
C THR A 323 -7.49 -9.04 9.36
N THR A 324 -6.40 -9.09 10.12
CA THR A 324 -6.32 -8.58 11.48
C THR A 324 -5.30 -7.44 11.55
N CYS A 325 -5.68 -6.34 12.18
CA CYS A 325 -4.78 -5.20 12.33
C CYS A 325 -3.87 -5.39 13.55
N THR A 326 -2.56 -5.15 13.37
CA THR A 326 -1.56 -5.26 14.44
C THR A 326 -1.94 -4.42 15.68
N HIS A 327 -2.49 -3.21 15.50
CA HIS A 327 -2.83 -2.32 16.62
C HIS A 327 -4.06 -2.77 17.41
N THR A 328 -5.00 -3.49 16.80
CA THR A 328 -6.20 -4.03 17.46
C THR A 328 -6.09 -5.50 17.83
N ARG A 329 -4.90 -6.12 17.74
CA ARG A 329 -4.69 -7.55 18.04
C ARG A 329 -5.25 -7.97 19.40
N LEU A 330 -5.19 -7.10 20.42
CA LEU A 330 -5.75 -7.38 21.75
C LEU A 330 -7.28 -7.56 21.76
N ALA A 331 -7.98 -7.03 20.76
CA ALA A 331 -9.42 -7.18 20.60
C ALA A 331 -9.81 -8.42 19.79
N THR A 332 -8.86 -9.16 19.23
CA THR A 332 -9.12 -10.44 18.56
C THR A 332 -9.00 -11.60 19.53
N ASN A 333 -9.90 -12.59 19.41
CA ASN A 333 -9.86 -13.80 20.22
C ASN A 333 -8.99 -14.90 19.58
N SER A 334 -8.39 -14.64 18.41
CA SER A 334 -7.62 -15.59 17.61
C SER A 334 -6.40 -14.94 16.99
N THR A 335 -5.33 -15.70 16.86
CA THR A 335 -4.17 -15.38 16.01
C THR A 335 -4.57 -15.59 14.55
N SER A 336 -4.71 -14.51 13.78
CA SER A 336 -4.88 -14.61 12.32
C SER A 336 -3.50 -14.68 11.66
N PRO A 337 -3.28 -15.57 10.70
CA PRO A 337 -2.05 -15.55 9.89
C PRO A 337 -1.99 -14.30 8.99
N PHE A 338 -3.12 -13.61 8.79
CA PHE A 338 -3.24 -12.42 7.95
C PHE A 338 -3.16 -11.14 8.78
N GLU A 339 -2.07 -10.99 9.53
CA GLU A 339 -1.82 -9.77 10.29
C GLU A 339 -1.22 -8.67 9.40
N THR A 340 -1.73 -7.44 9.51
CA THR A 340 -1.21 -6.31 8.73
C THR A 340 -1.29 -4.97 9.48
N SER A 341 -0.54 -3.99 8.98
CA SER A 341 -0.66 -2.60 9.42
C SER A 341 -1.92 -1.97 8.80
N CYS A 342 -2.78 -1.40 9.66
CA CYS A 342 -4.01 -0.72 9.24
C CYS A 342 -3.92 0.78 9.51
N ARG A 343 -3.19 1.49 8.64
CA ARG A 343 -2.90 2.92 8.78
C ARG A 343 -3.85 3.71 7.90
N TYR A 344 -4.88 4.30 8.48
CA TYR A 344 -5.89 5.07 7.76
C TYR A 344 -5.30 6.31 7.07
N ILE A 345 -4.45 7.05 7.79
CA ILE A 345 -3.78 8.27 7.32
C ILE A 345 -2.29 8.14 7.57
N THR A 346 -1.51 8.65 6.63
CA THR A 346 -0.08 8.93 6.83
C THR A 346 0.14 10.43 6.83
N ALA A 347 0.76 10.95 7.90
CA ALA A 347 1.25 12.31 7.98
C ALA A 347 2.79 12.31 8.02
N LEU A 348 3.42 12.72 6.92
CA LEU A 348 4.87 12.79 6.76
C LEU A 348 5.36 14.23 6.97
N PHE A 349 6.35 14.41 7.82
CA PHE A 349 6.98 15.69 8.13
C PHE A 349 8.42 15.72 7.64
N TYR A 350 8.79 16.73 6.84
CA TYR A 350 10.18 16.95 6.48
C TYR A 350 10.90 17.75 7.58
N LEU A 351 11.86 17.12 8.26
CA LEU A 351 12.57 17.72 9.40
C LEU A 351 13.78 18.56 8.95
N ASN A 352 14.24 18.39 7.71
CA ASN A 352 15.22 19.24 7.07
C ASN A 352 14.95 19.36 5.56
N SER A 353 15.55 20.38 4.94
CA SER A 353 15.63 20.47 3.48
C SER A 353 16.83 19.65 3.00
N VAL A 354 16.66 18.95 1.88
CA VAL A 354 17.68 18.05 1.32
C VAL A 354 18.42 18.74 0.17
N GLU A 355 19.75 18.59 0.12
CA GLU A 355 20.57 19.28 -0.87
C GLU A 355 20.46 18.69 -2.28
N GLY A 356 20.18 17.39 -2.40
CA GLY A 356 19.98 16.70 -3.67
C GLY A 356 19.24 15.38 -3.52
N GLY A 357 18.23 15.15 -4.37
CA GLY A 357 17.36 13.98 -4.33
C GLY A 357 16.48 13.94 -3.08
N GLY A 358 16.10 12.73 -2.66
CA GLY A 358 15.33 12.51 -1.43
C GLY A 358 13.84 12.89 -1.53
N GLU A 359 13.31 13.13 -2.72
CA GLU A 359 11.88 13.37 -2.93
C GLU A 359 11.01 12.22 -2.41
N THR A 360 9.76 12.53 -2.08
CA THR A 360 8.72 11.51 -1.90
C THR A 360 7.95 11.42 -3.20
N THR A 361 8.03 10.29 -3.88
CA THR A 361 7.36 10.06 -5.18
C THR A 361 6.06 9.31 -4.98
N PHE A 362 5.04 9.68 -5.75
CA PHE A 362 3.77 8.97 -5.91
C PHE A 362 3.68 8.59 -7.40
N PRO A 363 4.15 7.39 -7.78
CA PRO A 363 4.40 7.06 -9.17
C PRO A 363 3.14 7.13 -10.04
N VAL A 364 1.99 6.78 -9.46
CA VAL A 364 0.70 6.68 -10.16
C VAL A 364 -0.29 7.77 -9.74
N ALA A 365 0.17 8.86 -9.11
CA ALA A 365 -0.71 9.95 -8.69
C ALA A 365 -1.58 10.47 -9.85
N ASP A 366 -2.89 10.59 -9.59
CA ASP A 366 -3.97 10.99 -10.51
C ASP A 366 -3.99 10.25 -11.86
N ASN A 367 -3.35 9.08 -11.95
CA ASN A 367 -3.36 8.29 -13.16
C ASN A 367 -4.80 7.90 -13.52
N ARG A 368 -5.11 7.75 -14.82
CA ARG A 368 -6.50 7.47 -15.24
C ARG A 368 -7.00 6.12 -14.71
N THR A 369 -6.17 5.10 -14.88
CA THR A 369 -6.38 3.73 -14.40
C THR A 369 -5.20 3.31 -13.54
N TYR A 370 -5.43 2.30 -12.70
CA TYR A 370 -4.38 1.57 -12.02
C TYR A 370 -4.34 0.16 -12.62
N GLU A 371 -3.19 -0.21 -13.15
CA GLU A 371 -2.94 -1.53 -13.73
C GLU A 371 -1.57 -1.97 -13.23
N GLU A 372 -1.50 -3.04 -12.43
CA GLU A 372 -0.25 -3.47 -11.82
C GLU A 372 0.83 -3.82 -12.87
N LEU A 373 0.42 -4.47 -13.96
CA LEU A 373 1.27 -4.76 -15.11
C LEU A 373 1.83 -3.49 -15.79
N SER A 374 1.22 -2.32 -15.57
CA SER A 374 1.71 -1.05 -16.09
C SER A 374 2.78 -0.38 -15.22
N LEU A 375 2.95 -0.84 -13.98
CA LEU A 375 4.01 -0.36 -13.09
C LEU A 375 5.41 -0.78 -13.59
N ILE A 376 5.45 -1.83 -14.42
CA ILE A 376 6.69 -2.37 -14.99
C ILE A 376 6.50 -2.56 -16.50
N GLN A 377 7.04 -1.63 -17.29
CA GLN A 377 6.94 -1.68 -18.75
C GLN A 377 8.25 -1.23 -19.41
N ASN A 378 8.64 -1.89 -20.50
CA ASN A 378 9.81 -1.52 -21.31
C ASN A 378 11.10 -1.32 -20.49
N ASP A 379 11.40 -2.27 -19.59
CA ASP A 379 12.53 -2.22 -18.65
C ASP A 379 12.50 -1.04 -17.65
N VAL A 380 11.36 -0.34 -17.57
CA VAL A 380 11.10 0.71 -16.60
C VAL A 380 10.24 0.17 -15.48
N ASP A 381 10.81 0.26 -14.29
CA ASP A 381 10.19 -0.13 -13.04
C ASP A 381 9.86 1.14 -12.24
N LEU A 382 8.58 1.49 -12.14
CA LEU A 382 8.13 2.68 -11.42
C LEU A 382 8.25 2.55 -9.89
N LEU A 383 8.42 1.34 -9.37
CA LEU A 383 8.67 1.08 -7.95
C LEU A 383 10.15 1.23 -7.58
N ASP A 384 11.05 1.18 -8.57
CA ASP A 384 12.48 1.48 -8.38
C ASP A 384 12.71 2.98 -8.19
N THR A 385 12.65 3.44 -6.95
CA THR A 385 12.86 4.85 -6.58
C THR A 385 14.32 5.31 -6.64
N ARG A 386 15.26 4.39 -6.91
CA ARG A 386 16.67 4.74 -7.13
C ARG A 386 16.90 5.13 -8.59
N LYS A 387 16.30 4.39 -9.53
CA LYS A 387 16.51 4.58 -10.97
C LYS A 387 15.44 5.42 -11.65
N ASN A 388 14.17 5.28 -11.26
CA ASN A 388 13.01 5.78 -12.02
C ASN A 388 12.14 6.78 -11.25
N CYS A 389 12.65 7.38 -10.17
CA CYS A 389 11.92 8.39 -9.41
C CYS A 389 11.43 9.57 -10.29
N ASP A 390 12.22 9.98 -11.27
CA ASP A 390 11.94 11.03 -12.25
C ASP A 390 10.75 10.73 -13.17
N LYS A 391 10.38 9.46 -13.30
CA LYS A 391 9.26 8.98 -14.12
C LYS A 391 7.93 8.90 -13.36
N GLY A 392 7.96 9.06 -12.03
CA GLY A 392 6.72 9.11 -11.24
C GLY A 392 5.87 10.35 -11.57
N ASN A 393 4.54 10.20 -11.55
CA ASN A 393 3.60 11.26 -11.89
C ASN A 393 3.70 12.48 -10.96
N LEU A 394 3.95 12.25 -9.66
CA LEU A 394 4.06 13.32 -8.67
C LEU A 394 5.28 13.10 -7.76
N ARG A 395 6.02 14.17 -7.50
CA ARG A 395 7.14 14.19 -6.55
C ARG A 395 7.02 15.38 -5.63
N VAL A 396 7.14 15.15 -4.32
CA VAL A 396 7.19 16.21 -3.31
C VAL A 396 8.62 16.40 -2.84
N LYS A 397 9.13 17.62 -3.00
CA LYS A 397 10.48 17.98 -2.59
C LYS A 397 10.56 18.17 -1.07
N PRO A 398 11.57 17.60 -0.38
CA PRO A 398 11.75 17.80 1.05
C PRO A 398 12.06 19.26 1.36
N THR A 399 11.13 19.93 2.02
CA THR A 399 11.28 21.30 2.49
C THR A 399 11.04 21.31 3.98
N LYS A 400 12.05 21.77 4.75
CA LYS A 400 11.99 21.77 6.22
C LYS A 400 10.69 22.40 6.73
N GLY A 401 10.04 21.70 7.66
CA GLY A 401 8.80 22.14 8.30
C GLY A 401 7.53 21.82 7.52
N THR A 402 7.61 21.41 6.25
CA THR A 402 6.45 21.02 5.46
C THR A 402 5.92 19.65 5.91
N ALA A 403 4.60 19.56 6.05
CA ALA A 403 3.89 18.29 6.19
C ALA A 403 3.24 17.89 4.87
N VAL A 404 3.27 16.59 4.56
CA VAL A 404 2.54 15.96 3.48
C VAL A 404 1.64 14.92 4.10
N PHE A 405 0.36 14.92 3.78
CA PHE A 405 -0.57 13.96 4.36
C PHE A 405 -1.50 13.38 3.30
N TRP A 406 -1.80 12.09 3.43
CA TRP A 406 -2.72 11.38 2.55
C TRP A 406 -3.47 10.28 3.28
N TYR A 407 -4.52 9.79 2.63
CA TYR A 407 -5.30 8.64 3.08
C TYR A 407 -4.84 7.38 2.34
N ASN A 408 -4.61 6.28 3.07
CA ASN A 408 -4.17 5.01 2.48
C ASN A 408 -5.34 4.10 2.07
N TYR A 409 -6.56 4.48 2.44
CA TYR A 409 -7.79 3.76 2.13
C TYR A 409 -8.81 4.68 1.47
N LEU A 410 -9.66 4.10 0.63
CA LEU A 410 -10.89 4.71 0.14
C LEU A 410 -11.93 4.75 1.28
N SER A 411 -13.04 5.46 1.05
CA SER A 411 -14.20 5.40 1.95
C SER A 411 -15.11 4.24 1.54
N ASP A 412 -15.69 3.56 2.52
CA ASP A 412 -16.73 2.55 2.29
C ASP A 412 -18.10 3.14 1.87
N GLY A 413 -18.20 4.47 1.74
CA GLY A 413 -19.45 5.18 1.43
C GLY A 413 -20.42 5.29 2.62
N GLN A 414 -20.10 4.71 3.77
CA GLN A 414 -20.88 4.76 5.01
C GLN A 414 -20.11 5.47 6.14
N GLY A 415 -19.03 6.18 5.80
CA GLY A 415 -18.23 6.95 6.74
C GLY A 415 -17.22 6.13 7.54
N TRP A 416 -16.82 4.95 7.07
CA TRP A 416 -15.72 4.17 7.63
C TRP A 416 -14.62 3.89 6.58
N VAL A 417 -13.63 3.09 6.97
CA VAL A 417 -12.53 2.64 6.11
C VAL A 417 -13.06 1.66 5.07
N GLY A 418 -12.75 1.91 3.80
CA GLY A 418 -13.06 1.01 2.68
C GLY A 418 -11.84 0.21 2.23
N GLU A 419 -11.77 -0.06 0.94
CA GLU A 419 -10.63 -0.75 0.31
C GLU A 419 -9.34 0.08 0.37
N GLN A 420 -8.20 -0.59 0.27
CA GLN A 420 -6.90 0.08 0.16
C GLN A 420 -6.89 0.97 -1.10
N ASP A 421 -6.40 2.20 -0.97
CA ASP A 421 -6.25 3.10 -2.11
C ASP A 421 -4.95 2.76 -2.85
N GLU A 422 -5.05 2.02 -3.95
CA GLU A 422 -3.90 1.60 -4.75
C GLU A 422 -3.02 2.77 -5.21
N TYR A 423 -3.62 3.95 -5.40
CA TYR A 423 -2.90 5.15 -5.83
C TYR A 423 -2.03 5.73 -4.71
N SER A 424 -2.23 5.30 -3.45
CA SER A 424 -1.37 5.67 -2.31
C SER A 424 0.02 5.05 -2.37
N LEU A 425 0.32 4.28 -3.42
CA LEU A 425 1.65 3.81 -3.76
C LEU A 425 2.64 4.98 -3.77
N HIS A 426 3.64 4.90 -2.91
CA HIS A 426 4.62 5.95 -2.75
C HIS A 426 5.99 5.38 -2.38
N GLY A 427 7.02 6.22 -2.46
CA GLY A 427 8.36 5.82 -2.05
C GLY A 427 9.29 6.98 -1.79
N GLY A 428 10.41 6.69 -1.15
CA GLY A 428 11.48 7.64 -0.86
C GLY A 428 12.57 7.55 -1.92
N CYS A 429 12.69 8.57 -2.76
CA CYS A 429 13.71 8.63 -3.79
C CYS A 429 15.12 8.69 -3.20
N VAL A 430 16.09 8.22 -3.98
CA VAL A 430 17.49 8.18 -3.54
C VAL A 430 17.99 9.57 -3.14
N VAL A 431 18.63 9.66 -1.97
CA VAL A 431 19.31 10.88 -1.55
C VAL A 431 20.65 10.96 -2.28
N THR A 432 20.80 11.91 -3.20
CA THR A 432 22.03 12.05 -4.00
C THR A 432 23.08 12.90 -3.30
N ARG A 433 22.66 13.87 -2.45
CA ARG A 433 23.57 14.72 -1.68
C ARG A 433 22.96 15.14 -0.33
N GLY A 434 23.77 15.10 0.71
CA GLY A 434 23.37 15.43 2.09
C GLY A 434 22.64 14.28 2.78
N THR A 435 21.78 14.62 3.74
CA THR A 435 20.96 13.65 4.48
C THR A 435 19.51 14.10 4.53
N LYS A 436 18.56 13.16 4.47
CA LYS A 436 17.14 13.42 4.65
C LYS A 436 16.68 12.94 6.02
N TRP A 437 16.05 13.83 6.77
CA TRP A 437 15.35 13.53 8.01
C TRP A 437 13.86 13.75 7.82
N VAL A 438 13.07 12.74 8.15
CA VAL A 438 11.61 12.81 8.15
C VAL A 438 11.06 12.22 9.43
N ALA A 439 9.82 12.60 9.75
CA ALA A 439 9.03 11.87 10.74
C ALA A 439 7.67 11.50 10.12
N ASN A 440 7.16 10.32 10.44
CA ASN A 440 5.85 9.84 10.01
C ASN A 440 5.00 9.58 11.24
N ASN A 441 3.79 10.12 11.19
CA ASN A 441 2.72 9.82 12.14
C ASN A 441 1.63 9.08 11.37
N TRP A 442 1.45 7.81 11.71
CA TRP A 442 0.41 6.97 11.13
C TRP A 442 -0.79 6.97 12.06
N ILE A 443 -1.98 7.15 11.51
CA ILE A 443 -3.22 7.05 12.30
C ILE A 443 -3.87 5.73 11.99
N ASN A 444 -3.96 4.86 13.00
CA ASN A 444 -4.45 3.50 12.84
C ASN A 444 -5.96 3.42 13.03
N VAL A 445 -6.65 2.77 12.10
CA VAL A 445 -8.08 2.48 12.20
C VAL A 445 -8.33 1.09 11.61
N ASP A 446 -8.94 0.20 12.40
CA ASP A 446 -9.33 -1.12 11.91
C ASP A 446 -10.48 -1.00 10.91
N PRO A 447 -10.38 -1.61 9.71
CA PRO A 447 -11.49 -1.66 8.76
C PRO A 447 -12.75 -2.33 9.35
N ASP A 448 -12.60 -3.24 10.31
CA ASP A 448 -13.71 -3.75 11.10
C ASP A 448 -14.02 -2.78 12.26
N TYR A 449 -15.13 -2.06 12.10
CA TYR A 449 -15.67 -1.15 13.09
C TYR A 449 -15.85 -1.80 14.47
N GLN A 450 -16.34 -3.04 14.55
CA GLN A 450 -16.63 -3.71 15.81
C GLN A 450 -15.33 -4.04 16.56
N ARG A 451 -14.29 -4.47 15.84
CA ARG A 451 -12.96 -4.67 16.44
C ARG A 451 -12.36 -3.35 16.92
N GLN A 452 -12.46 -2.28 16.14
CA GLN A 452 -11.99 -0.96 16.56
C GLN A 452 -12.69 -0.50 17.84
N ALA A 453 -14.01 -0.58 17.89
CA ALA A 453 -14.80 -0.16 19.05
C ALA A 453 -14.45 -0.99 20.30
N ARG A 454 -14.39 -2.32 20.16
CA ARG A 454 -14.00 -3.22 21.26
C ARG A 454 -12.59 -2.92 21.76
N TYR A 455 -11.63 -2.65 20.87
CA TYR A 455 -10.28 -2.29 21.25
C TYR A 455 -10.25 -0.99 22.08
N GLN A 456 -10.97 0.04 21.64
CA GLN A 456 -11.05 1.31 22.37
C GLN A 456 -11.66 1.15 23.76
N GLU A 457 -12.70 0.32 23.90
CA GLU A 457 -13.32 0.00 25.20
C GLU A 457 -12.33 -0.71 26.13
N LEU A 458 -11.63 -1.73 25.64
CA LEU A 458 -10.64 -2.50 26.41
C LEU A 458 -9.51 -1.62 26.95
N VAL A 459 -8.93 -0.77 26.10
CA VAL A 459 -7.84 0.12 26.52
C VAL A 459 -8.34 1.18 27.51
N SER A 460 -9.56 1.71 27.31
CA SER A 460 -10.16 2.69 28.23
C SER A 460 -10.40 2.09 29.63
N GLN A 461 -10.86 0.83 29.70
CA GLN A 461 -11.07 0.12 30.97
C GLN A 461 -9.76 -0.10 31.72
N GLN A 462 -8.70 -0.55 31.03
CA GLN A 462 -7.38 -0.74 31.65
C GLN A 462 -6.79 0.57 32.21
N GLN A 463 -7.04 1.70 31.55
CA GLN A 463 -6.59 3.01 32.06
C GLN A 463 -7.37 3.46 33.31
N GLN A 464 -8.64 3.07 33.44
CA GLN A 464 -9.47 3.41 34.60
C GLN A 464 -9.19 2.53 35.82
N GLU A 465 -8.72 1.29 35.63
CA GLU A 465 -8.30 0.39 36.71
C GLU A 465 -6.94 0.78 37.32
N ALA A 466 -6.20 1.70 36.70
CA ALA A 466 -4.88 2.13 37.11
C ALA A 466 -4.81 3.45 37.95
N PRO A 467 -5.52 3.56 39.09
CA PRO A 467 -5.00 4.41 40.17
C PRO A 467 -5.13 3.81 41.60
N GLY A 468 -4.00 3.43 42.21
CA GLY A 468 -3.85 3.34 43.68
C GLY A 468 -3.09 2.13 44.27
N GLU A 469 -1.77 2.28 44.49
CA GLU A 469 -0.85 1.56 45.41
C GLU A 469 -0.73 0.00 45.42
N PRO A 470 0.44 -0.55 45.85
CA PRO A 470 0.84 -1.93 45.58
C PRO A 470 0.25 -2.92 46.60
N SER A 471 -0.65 -3.80 46.14
CA SER A 471 -0.98 -5.01 46.88
C SER A 471 0.11 -6.07 46.67
N LYS A 472 0.73 -6.48 47.77
CA LYS A 472 1.64 -7.62 47.84
C LYS A 472 0.88 -8.92 47.54
N SER A 473 1.61 -9.89 46.99
CA SER A 473 1.23 -11.25 46.55
C SER A 473 0.62 -11.27 45.14
N SER A 474 1.23 -11.89 44.12
CA SER A 474 2.00 -13.12 44.11
C SER A 474 3.20 -13.04 43.15
N SER A 475 4.14 -13.94 43.39
CA SER A 475 5.46 -14.06 42.82
C SER A 475 5.50 -14.33 41.32
N SER A 476 6.44 -13.63 40.66
CA SER A 476 7.27 -14.06 39.52
C SER A 476 6.57 -14.53 38.24
N GLN A 477 6.51 -13.63 37.25
CA GLN A 477 7.16 -13.74 35.94
C GLN A 477 6.59 -12.66 35.01
N HIS A 478 7.20 -11.48 35.00
CA HIS A 478 7.05 -10.52 33.91
C HIS A 478 8.45 -10.12 33.46
N ILE A 479 8.85 -10.69 32.33
CA ILE A 479 9.97 -10.22 31.52
C ILE A 479 9.37 -9.49 30.32
N ASP A 480 10.00 -8.37 29.98
CA ASP A 480 9.75 -7.45 28.88
C ASP A 480 9.24 -8.10 27.58
N HIS A 481 8.12 -7.58 27.07
CA HIS A 481 7.74 -7.70 25.66
C HIS A 481 7.26 -6.34 25.13
N HIS A 482 8.18 -5.38 25.08
CA HIS A 482 8.08 -4.23 24.17
C HIS A 482 9.46 -3.88 23.61
N VAL A 483 10.16 -4.90 23.11
CA VAL A 483 11.26 -4.77 22.16
C VAL A 483 11.12 -5.95 21.22
N GLU A 484 10.92 -5.65 19.94
CA GLU A 484 10.83 -6.52 18.74
C GLU A 484 9.50 -6.36 18.01
N LEU A 485 9.45 -5.27 17.21
CA LEU A 485 8.87 -5.22 15.87
C LEU A 485 9.71 -4.26 15.04
#